data_AF-A0A0E0N7K2-F1
#
_entry.id   AF-A0A0E0N7K2-F1
#
_cell.length_a   1.000
_cell.length_b   1.000
_cell.length_c   1.000
_cell.angle_alpha   90.00
_cell.angle_beta   90.00
_cell.angle_gamma   90.00
#
_symmetry.space_group_name_H-M   'P 1'
#
loop_
_entity.id
_entity.type
_entity.pdbx_description
1 polymer ?
#
loop_
_entity_poly.entity_id
_entity_poly.type
_entity_poly.pdbx_seq_one_letter_code
_entity_poly.pdbx_strand_id
1 'polypeptide(L)'
;MERLVEALEEEGYAEGENLFGAPYDFRYAPAAPGLPSGVFSDFTSRLRRLVERASERNGGKPVILVTHSLGGLFAMVFLDRTPLPWRRRYIKHFVMLCLGVGGSPLNMWPLAASSIPSSSSLVGSVLTYGNRSFASMFSLLPSPAVYGDTPLVITRAKNYSADDMPEFLSAAGFSDDEVALYRARALPVTLDLRAPLVPLTSINGVGVPTVDKLVFWDGNISAKPQVVNGDGDGQINLDTVLALESRVYHQ
;
A
#
# COMPACT_ATOMS: atom_id res chain seq x y z
N MET A 1 -14.16 5.03 -7.53
CA MET A 1 -13.52 5.45 -8.80
C MET A 1 -14.55 5.84 -9.85
N GLU A 2 -15.69 5.16 -9.97
CA GLU A 2 -16.77 5.50 -10.92
C GLU A 2 -17.15 7.00 -10.90
N ARG A 3 -17.54 7.56 -9.75
CA ARG A 3 -17.82 9.01 -9.62
C ARG A 3 -16.69 9.95 -10.04
N LEU A 4 -15.44 9.51 -9.90
CA LEU A 4 -14.30 10.31 -10.36
C LEU A 4 -14.21 10.29 -11.88
N VAL A 5 -14.47 9.12 -12.49
CA VAL A 5 -14.51 8.97 -13.95
C VAL A 5 -15.65 9.83 -14.51
N GLU A 6 -16.87 9.72 -13.95
CA GLU A 6 -18.02 10.54 -14.35
C GLU A 6 -17.70 12.04 -14.30
N ALA A 7 -17.12 12.52 -13.20
CA ALA A 7 -16.73 13.93 -13.07
C ALA A 7 -15.66 14.36 -14.09
N LEU A 8 -14.74 13.47 -14.47
CA LEU A 8 -13.76 13.77 -15.53
C LEU A 8 -14.41 13.78 -16.91
N GLU A 9 -15.38 12.90 -17.16
CA GLU A 9 -16.13 12.86 -18.42
C GLU A 9 -16.98 14.12 -18.62
N GLU A 10 -17.59 14.64 -17.54
CA GLU A 10 -18.28 15.93 -17.54
C GLU A 10 -17.36 17.10 -17.93
N GLU A 11 -16.06 17.01 -17.61
CA GLU A 11 -15.02 17.97 -18.00
C GLU A 11 -14.40 17.70 -19.39
N GLY A 12 -14.93 16.73 -20.14
CA GLY A 12 -14.52 16.41 -21.52
C GLY A 12 -13.42 15.36 -21.64
N TYR A 13 -13.15 14.58 -20.59
CA TYR A 13 -12.37 13.35 -20.74
C TYR A 13 -13.22 12.24 -21.36
N ALA A 14 -12.56 11.29 -22.03
CA ALA A 14 -13.19 10.14 -22.66
C ALA A 14 -12.33 8.89 -22.46
N GLU A 15 -12.95 7.81 -21.99
CA GLU A 15 -12.29 6.53 -21.77
C GLU A 15 -11.68 5.99 -23.09
N GLY A 16 -10.42 5.56 -23.03
CA GLY A 16 -9.70 5.03 -24.18
C GLY A 16 -9.10 6.09 -25.11
N GLU A 17 -9.43 7.36 -24.92
CA GLU A 17 -8.90 8.48 -25.71
C GLU A 17 -7.87 9.30 -24.92
N ASN A 18 -8.31 9.91 -23.81
CA ASN A 18 -7.48 10.73 -22.94
C ASN A 18 -7.62 10.37 -21.44
N LEU A 19 -8.47 9.38 -21.13
CA LEU A 19 -8.64 8.76 -19.83
C LEU A 19 -8.42 7.25 -19.92
N PHE A 20 -7.56 6.68 -19.08
CA PHE A 20 -7.17 5.28 -19.16
C PHE A 20 -7.11 4.61 -17.79
N GLY A 21 -7.67 3.41 -17.69
CA GLY A 21 -7.46 2.51 -16.57
C GLY A 21 -6.15 1.74 -16.68
N ALA A 22 -5.48 1.53 -15.55
CA ALA A 22 -4.30 0.66 -15.44
C ALA A 22 -4.53 -0.44 -14.38
N PRO A 23 -5.44 -1.41 -14.64
CA PRO A 23 -5.72 -2.47 -13.69
C PRO A 23 -4.51 -3.39 -13.48
N TYR A 24 -4.41 -3.94 -12.28
CA TYR A 24 -3.36 -4.88 -11.90
C TYR A 24 -3.89 -5.95 -10.96
N ASP A 25 -3.16 -7.06 -10.86
CA ASP A 25 -3.47 -8.11 -9.89
C ASP A 25 -2.96 -7.70 -8.51
N PHE A 26 -3.88 -7.20 -7.67
CA PHE A 26 -3.58 -6.68 -6.34
C PHE A 26 -3.09 -7.74 -5.35
N ARG A 27 -3.14 -9.04 -5.69
CA ARG A 27 -2.63 -10.11 -4.83
C ARG A 27 -1.10 -10.17 -4.82
N TYR A 28 -0.48 -9.68 -5.88
CA TYR A 28 0.97 -9.61 -6.02
C TYR A 28 1.50 -8.26 -5.53
N ALA A 29 2.80 -8.15 -5.33
CA ALA A 29 3.44 -6.94 -4.84
C ALA A 29 4.83 -6.74 -5.48
N PRO A 30 5.38 -5.51 -5.44
CA PRO A 30 6.80 -5.32 -5.66
C PRO A 30 7.62 -6.17 -4.67
N ALA A 31 8.78 -6.64 -5.13
CA ALA A 31 9.79 -7.28 -4.28
C ALA A 31 11.03 -6.39 -4.19
N ALA A 32 11.90 -6.65 -3.21
CA ALA A 32 13.19 -5.98 -3.06
C ALA A 32 13.98 -5.94 -4.39
N PRO A 33 14.78 -4.87 -4.64
CA PRO A 33 15.62 -4.79 -5.83
C PRO A 33 16.46 -6.06 -6.05
N GLY A 34 16.54 -6.52 -7.30
CA GLY A 34 17.25 -7.76 -7.67
C GLY A 34 16.46 -9.04 -7.47
N LEU A 35 15.33 -9.03 -6.73
CA LEU A 35 14.45 -10.19 -6.61
C LEU A 35 13.35 -10.17 -7.68
N PRO A 36 13.01 -11.33 -8.28
CA PRO A 36 12.01 -11.39 -9.33
C PRO A 36 10.61 -11.12 -8.75
N SER A 37 9.82 -10.27 -9.42
CA SER A 37 8.37 -10.15 -9.20
C SER A 37 7.67 -10.06 -10.56
N GLY A 38 7.38 -11.22 -11.16
CA GLY A 38 6.89 -11.31 -12.54
C GLY A 38 5.61 -10.49 -12.78
N VAL A 39 4.58 -10.68 -11.96
CA VAL A 39 3.28 -9.99 -12.12
C VAL A 39 3.42 -8.47 -11.95
N PHE A 40 4.23 -8.02 -11.00
CA PHE A 40 4.49 -6.58 -10.81
C PHE A 40 5.32 -6.00 -11.97
N SER A 41 6.35 -6.72 -12.43
CA SER A 41 7.16 -6.33 -13.58
C SER A 41 6.32 -6.24 -14.87
N ASP A 42 5.42 -7.19 -15.10
CA ASP A 42 4.50 -7.17 -16.24
C ASP A 42 3.52 -6.01 -16.16
N PHE A 43 2.98 -5.73 -14.97
CA PHE A 43 2.16 -4.54 -14.74
C PHE A 43 2.94 -3.25 -15.03
N THR A 44 4.12 -3.04 -14.43
CA THR A 44 4.89 -1.81 -14.64
C THR A 44 5.36 -1.63 -16.08
N SER A 45 5.68 -2.73 -16.77
CA SER A 45 5.98 -2.75 -18.20
C SER A 45 4.78 -2.31 -19.05
N ARG A 46 3.57 -2.79 -18.72
CA ARG A 46 2.32 -2.36 -19.38
C ARG A 46 1.97 -0.92 -19.06
N LEU A 47 2.11 -0.49 -17.81
CA LEU A 47 1.87 0.89 -17.37
C LEU A 47 2.79 1.86 -18.11
N ARG A 48 4.09 1.56 -18.20
CA ARG A 48 5.05 2.38 -18.95
C ARG A 48 4.63 2.56 -20.42
N ARG A 49 4.27 1.47 -21.10
CA ARG A 49 3.76 1.54 -22.49
C ARG A 49 2.46 2.33 -22.60
N LEU A 50 1.56 2.20 -21.62
CA LEU A 50 0.32 2.97 -21.59
C LEU A 50 0.60 4.46 -21.49
N VAL A 51 1.50 4.86 -20.59
CA VAL A 51 1.92 6.27 -20.42
C VAL A 51 2.55 6.82 -21.71
N GLU A 52 3.47 6.08 -22.32
CA GLU A 52 4.12 6.49 -23.58
C GLU A 52 3.08 6.68 -24.70
N ARG A 53 2.15 5.74 -24.88
CA ARG A 53 1.07 5.83 -25.89
C ARG A 53 0.07 6.94 -25.61
N ALA A 54 -0.34 7.12 -24.36
CA ALA A 54 -1.26 8.19 -23.98
C ALA A 54 -0.63 9.56 -24.23
N SER A 55 0.68 9.71 -23.95
CA SER A 55 1.43 10.93 -24.26
C SER A 55 1.50 11.18 -25.78
N GLU A 56 1.86 10.16 -26.57
CA GLU A 56 1.93 10.25 -28.03
C GLU A 56 0.59 10.68 -28.65
N ARG A 57 -0.51 10.04 -28.24
CA ARG A 57 -1.87 10.39 -28.70
C ARG A 57 -2.30 11.81 -28.31
N ASN A 58 -1.73 12.35 -27.23
CA ASN A 58 -2.01 13.70 -26.75
C ASN A 58 -0.93 14.72 -27.19
N GLY A 59 -0.35 14.54 -28.38
CA GLY A 59 0.61 15.48 -28.95
C GLY A 59 1.93 15.57 -28.17
N GLY A 60 2.35 14.48 -27.53
CA GLY A 60 3.57 14.41 -26.73
C GLY A 60 3.46 15.06 -25.35
N LYS A 61 2.25 15.42 -24.90
CA LYS A 61 2.04 16.00 -23.56
C LYS A 61 2.25 14.93 -22.48
N PRO A 62 2.84 15.29 -21.34
CA PRO A 62 3.01 14.35 -20.22
C PRO A 62 1.65 14.04 -19.55
N VAL A 63 1.56 12.85 -18.95
CA VAL A 63 0.33 12.32 -18.32
C VAL A 63 0.24 12.69 -16.84
N ILE A 64 -0.98 12.69 -16.31
CA ILE A 64 -1.23 12.76 -14.87
C ILE A 64 -1.56 11.35 -14.39
N LEU A 65 -0.84 10.86 -13.38
CA LEU A 65 -1.17 9.61 -12.71
C LEU A 65 -2.12 9.91 -11.56
N VAL A 66 -3.25 9.20 -11.48
CA VAL A 66 -4.17 9.26 -10.35
C VAL A 66 -4.29 7.88 -9.74
N THR A 67 -4.05 7.75 -8.43
CA THR A 67 -4.11 6.46 -7.74
C THR A 67 -4.94 6.54 -6.48
N HIS A 68 -5.36 5.38 -5.99
CA HIS A 68 -6.10 5.24 -4.73
C HIS A 68 -5.50 4.09 -3.91
N SER A 69 -5.29 4.32 -2.60
CA SER A 69 -4.85 3.31 -1.64
C SER A 69 -3.59 2.56 -2.13
N LEU A 70 -3.59 1.21 -2.14
CA LEU A 70 -2.47 0.37 -2.58
C LEU A 70 -1.91 0.76 -3.97
N GLY A 71 -2.74 1.32 -4.86
CA GLY A 71 -2.27 1.80 -6.17
C GLY A 71 -1.23 2.91 -6.07
N GLY A 72 -1.27 3.71 -5.00
CA GLY A 72 -0.25 4.72 -4.73
C GLY A 72 1.10 4.12 -4.40
N LEU A 73 1.15 3.03 -3.61
CA LEU A 73 2.41 2.31 -3.34
C LEU A 73 3.00 1.75 -4.64
N PHE A 74 2.15 1.19 -5.50
CA PHE A 74 2.57 0.66 -6.79
C PHE A 74 3.13 1.76 -7.69
N ALA A 75 2.46 2.92 -7.76
CA ALA A 75 2.95 4.05 -8.52
C ALA A 75 4.25 4.63 -7.96
N MET A 76 4.39 4.75 -6.63
CA MET A 76 5.63 5.17 -5.98
C MET A 76 6.80 4.26 -6.35
N VAL A 77 6.62 2.94 -6.23
CA VAL A 77 7.67 1.97 -6.59
C VAL A 77 7.96 1.98 -8.09
N PHE A 78 6.93 2.14 -8.94
CA PHE A 78 7.10 2.27 -10.38
C PHE A 78 7.94 3.51 -10.75
N LEU A 79 7.59 4.67 -10.18
CA LEU A 79 8.29 5.93 -10.44
C LEU A 79 9.72 5.88 -9.92
N ASP A 80 9.94 5.36 -8.71
CA ASP A 80 11.28 5.20 -8.14
C ASP A 80 12.21 4.35 -9.03
N ARG A 81 11.69 3.25 -9.57
CA ARG A 81 12.43 2.33 -10.45
C ARG A 81 12.52 2.80 -11.90
N THR A 82 11.89 3.91 -12.24
CA THR A 82 11.92 4.45 -13.61
C THR A 82 12.99 5.55 -13.73
N PRO A 83 13.82 5.55 -14.78
CA PRO A 83 14.85 6.56 -14.95
C PRO A 83 14.30 7.99 -14.89
N LEU A 84 14.99 8.88 -14.18
CA LEU A 84 14.57 10.27 -14.00
C LEU A 84 14.30 11.02 -15.33
N PRO A 85 15.10 10.84 -16.41
CA PRO A 85 14.79 11.46 -17.70
C PRO A 85 13.44 11.02 -18.29
N TRP A 86 13.06 9.75 -18.07
CA TRP A 86 11.75 9.26 -18.52
C TRP A 86 10.62 9.90 -17.71
N ARG A 87 10.77 9.96 -16.37
CA ARG A 87 9.79 10.61 -15.49
C ARG A 87 9.55 12.07 -15.88
N ARG A 88 10.63 12.85 -16.05
CA ARG A 88 10.57 14.26 -16.46
C ARG A 88 9.91 14.47 -17.81
N ARG A 89 10.04 13.50 -18.73
CA ARG A 89 9.43 13.56 -20.06
C ARG A 89 7.94 13.23 -20.04
N TYR A 90 7.55 12.21 -19.29
CA TYR A 90 6.23 11.60 -19.46
C TYR A 90 5.26 11.85 -18.31
N ILE A 91 5.73 12.26 -17.13
CA ILE A 91 4.87 12.44 -15.95
C ILE A 91 4.76 13.93 -15.64
N LYS A 92 3.55 14.45 -15.80
CA LYS A 92 3.21 15.84 -15.50
C LYS A 92 3.05 16.01 -13.99
N HIS A 93 2.28 15.10 -13.40
CA HIS A 93 1.85 15.16 -12.01
C HIS A 93 1.46 13.77 -11.53
N PHE A 94 1.62 13.53 -10.24
CA PHE A 94 1.11 12.36 -9.55
C PHE A 94 0.11 12.82 -8.49
N VAL A 95 -1.16 12.44 -8.64
CA VAL A 95 -2.22 12.66 -7.65
C VAL A 95 -2.46 11.36 -6.92
N MET A 96 -2.18 11.34 -5.62
CA MET A 96 -2.28 10.15 -4.79
C MET A 96 -3.39 10.31 -3.76
N LEU A 97 -4.40 9.46 -3.85
CA LEU A 97 -5.55 9.47 -2.95
C LEU A 97 -5.39 8.39 -1.88
N CYS A 98 -5.48 8.80 -0.61
CA CYS A 98 -5.57 7.91 0.56
C CYS A 98 -4.40 6.91 0.64
N LEU A 99 -3.16 7.40 0.66
CA LEU A 99 -1.98 6.59 0.94
C LEU A 99 -1.01 7.36 1.84
N GLY A 100 -0.55 6.69 2.89
CA GLY A 100 0.70 7.04 3.57
C GLY A 100 1.80 5.99 3.35
N VAL A 101 3.02 6.30 3.81
CA VAL A 101 4.12 5.33 3.80
C VAL A 101 4.12 4.51 5.08
N GLY A 102 4.54 3.25 4.98
CA GLY A 102 4.79 2.43 6.16
C GLY A 102 3.61 1.61 6.69
N GLY A 103 2.51 1.47 5.94
CA GLY A 103 1.45 0.50 6.26
C GLY A 103 0.61 0.87 7.48
N SER A 104 -0.31 -0.02 7.87
CA SER A 104 -1.26 0.23 8.97
C SER A 104 -1.28 -0.91 9.99
N PRO A 105 -1.35 -0.62 11.30
CA PRO A 105 -1.54 -1.62 12.36
C PRO A 105 -2.75 -2.51 12.12
N LEU A 106 -3.80 -1.99 11.48
CA LEU A 106 -4.99 -2.74 11.11
C LEU A 106 -4.67 -4.00 10.28
N ASN A 107 -3.65 -3.95 9.41
CA ASN A 107 -3.28 -5.06 8.53
C ASN A 107 -2.58 -6.21 9.25
N MET A 108 -2.18 -6.03 10.50
CA MET A 108 -1.61 -7.11 11.31
C MET A 108 -2.67 -8.16 11.69
N TRP A 109 -3.90 -7.73 11.98
CA TRP A 109 -4.95 -8.64 12.44
C TRP A 109 -5.43 -9.63 11.35
N PRO A 110 -5.72 -9.22 10.10
CA PRO A 110 -6.13 -10.15 9.05
C PRO A 110 -5.09 -11.23 8.69
N LEU A 111 -3.81 -11.00 8.99
CA LEU A 111 -2.75 -12.02 8.82
C LEU A 111 -2.68 -12.99 10.00
N ALA A 112 -3.01 -12.54 11.21
CA ALA A 112 -3.01 -13.36 12.43
C ALA A 112 -4.32 -14.13 12.66
N ALA A 113 -5.44 -13.60 12.19
CA ALA A 113 -6.74 -14.25 12.33
C ALA A 113 -6.78 -15.55 11.51
N SER A 114 -6.79 -16.68 12.20
CA SER A 114 -6.86 -18.01 11.58
C SER A 114 -8.21 -18.27 10.92
N SER A 115 -9.25 -17.52 11.30
CA SER A 115 -10.62 -17.56 10.75
C SER A 115 -11.37 -16.30 11.19
N ILE A 116 -11.50 -15.29 10.34
CA ILE A 116 -12.50 -14.22 10.57
C ILE A 116 -13.88 -14.81 10.21
N PRO A 117 -14.98 -14.45 10.91
CA PRO A 117 -16.31 -14.92 10.53
C PRO A 117 -16.54 -14.70 9.03
N SER A 118 -17.04 -15.73 8.37
CA SER A 118 -17.38 -15.70 6.95
C SER A 118 -18.15 -14.41 6.64
N SER A 119 -17.58 -13.54 5.82
CA SER A 119 -18.41 -12.57 5.11
C SER A 119 -19.53 -13.36 4.42
N SER A 120 -20.77 -12.90 4.55
CA SER A 120 -21.90 -13.51 3.84
C SER A 120 -21.76 -13.47 2.32
N SER A 121 -20.79 -12.70 1.80
CA SER A 121 -20.37 -12.71 0.41
C SER A 121 -19.14 -13.60 0.16
N LEU A 122 -19.15 -14.30 -0.99
CA LEU A 122 -18.01 -15.06 -1.50
C LEU A 122 -16.75 -14.20 -1.64
N VAL A 123 -16.90 -12.94 -2.07
CA VAL A 123 -15.79 -11.98 -2.21
C VAL A 123 -15.12 -11.72 -0.87
N GLY A 124 -15.90 -11.41 0.17
CA GLY A 124 -15.31 -11.18 1.49
C GLY A 124 -14.73 -12.45 2.11
N SER A 125 -15.27 -13.64 1.81
CA SER A 125 -14.66 -14.90 2.24
C SER A 125 -13.32 -15.15 1.53
N VAL A 126 -13.23 -14.92 0.21
CA VAL A 126 -11.97 -15.04 -0.55
C VAL A 126 -10.93 -14.03 -0.07
N LEU A 127 -11.32 -12.79 0.26
CA LEU A 127 -10.41 -11.80 0.82
C LEU A 127 -9.92 -12.23 2.20
N THR A 128 -10.82 -12.69 3.08
CA THR A 128 -10.47 -13.20 4.42
C THR A 128 -9.50 -14.38 4.38
N TYR A 129 -9.78 -15.41 3.58
CA TYR A 129 -8.90 -16.59 3.46
C TYR A 129 -7.63 -16.28 2.65
N GLY A 130 -7.73 -15.38 1.67
CA GLY A 130 -6.66 -15.03 0.74
C GLY A 130 -5.59 -14.13 1.34
N ASN A 131 -5.87 -13.41 2.43
CA ASN A 131 -4.95 -12.41 3.01
C ASN A 131 -3.53 -12.96 3.25
N ARG A 132 -3.40 -14.17 3.80
CA ARG A 132 -2.09 -14.80 4.07
C ARG A 132 -1.36 -15.20 2.78
N SER A 133 -2.08 -15.40 1.68
CA SER A 133 -1.53 -15.74 0.36
C SER A 133 -1.21 -14.53 -0.52
N PHE A 134 -1.68 -13.33 -0.16
CA PHE A 134 -1.49 -12.13 -0.95
C PHE A 134 -0.21 -11.42 -0.53
N ALA A 135 0.78 -11.39 -1.43
CA ALA A 135 2.05 -10.70 -1.20
C ALA A 135 1.86 -9.20 -0.88
N SER A 136 0.78 -8.58 -1.39
CA SER A 136 0.46 -7.18 -1.13
C SER A 136 0.11 -6.90 0.34
N MET A 137 -0.50 -7.85 1.05
CA MET A 137 -0.83 -7.68 2.47
C MET A 137 0.44 -7.48 3.31
N PHE A 138 1.52 -8.17 2.96
CA PHE A 138 2.82 -8.00 3.61
C PHE A 138 3.48 -6.65 3.31
N SER A 139 3.15 -6.02 2.19
CA SER A 139 3.64 -4.66 1.84
C SER A 139 2.86 -3.55 2.57
N LEU A 140 1.72 -3.90 3.18
CA LEU A 140 0.86 -3.00 3.93
C LEU A 140 1.04 -3.14 5.45
N LEU A 141 1.98 -3.98 5.89
CA LEU A 141 2.35 -4.09 7.29
C LEU A 141 3.09 -2.85 7.78
N PRO A 142 2.95 -2.50 9.08
CA PRO A 142 3.71 -1.44 9.73
C PRO A 142 5.21 -1.53 9.45
N SER A 143 5.77 -0.44 8.95
CA SER A 143 7.21 -0.32 8.71
C SER A 143 7.92 0.24 9.93
N PRO A 144 9.06 -0.35 10.34
CA PRO A 144 9.97 0.23 11.32
C PRO A 144 10.33 1.71 11.06
N ALA A 145 10.44 2.09 9.78
CA ALA A 145 10.81 3.46 9.39
C ALA A 145 9.71 4.51 9.65
N VAL A 146 8.55 4.10 10.17
CA VAL A 146 7.45 4.99 10.56
C VAL A 146 7.07 4.77 12.02
N TYR A 147 6.87 3.51 12.42
CA TYR A 147 6.36 3.18 13.75
C TYR A 147 7.44 2.81 14.76
N GLY A 148 8.64 2.39 14.30
CA GLY A 148 9.74 1.95 15.16
C GLY A 148 9.30 0.96 16.24
N ASP A 149 9.64 1.28 17.48
CA ASP A 149 9.35 0.52 18.69
C ASP A 149 7.96 0.79 19.30
N THR A 150 7.12 1.60 18.64
CA THR A 150 5.76 1.89 19.09
C THR A 150 4.97 0.59 19.23
N PRO A 151 4.36 0.30 20.39
CA PRO A 151 3.52 -0.89 20.56
C PRO A 151 2.25 -0.83 19.69
N LEU A 152 2.14 -1.74 18.71
CA LEU A 152 1.01 -1.82 17.76
C LEU A 152 0.06 -2.97 18.10
N VAL A 153 0.60 -4.10 18.57
CA VAL A 153 -0.19 -5.20 19.13
C VAL A 153 0.13 -5.33 20.61
N ILE A 154 -0.90 -5.21 21.45
CA ILE A 154 -0.79 -5.29 22.91
C ILE A 154 -1.38 -6.62 23.36
N THR A 155 -0.59 -7.40 24.10
CA THR A 155 -1.09 -8.60 24.79
C THR A 155 -0.71 -8.55 26.26
N ARG A 156 -1.25 -9.47 27.06
CA ARG A 156 -0.88 -9.55 28.49
C ARG A 156 0.59 -9.95 28.70
N ALA A 157 1.16 -10.76 27.79
CA ALA A 157 2.49 -11.34 27.95
C ALA A 157 3.59 -10.54 27.25
N LYS A 158 3.28 -10.00 26.07
CA LYS A 158 4.23 -9.27 25.21
C LYS A 158 3.51 -8.28 24.29
N ASN A 159 4.16 -7.16 24.02
CA ASN A 159 3.73 -6.23 22.98
C ASN A 159 4.59 -6.44 21.72
N TYR A 160 4.02 -6.21 20.55
CA TYR A 160 4.72 -6.23 19.27
C TYR A 160 4.68 -4.84 18.64
N SER A 161 5.84 -4.34 18.29
CA SER A 161 6.05 -3.13 17.48
C SER A 161 6.26 -3.48 16.00
N ALA A 162 6.57 -2.47 15.18
CA ALA A 162 6.98 -2.72 13.80
C ALA A 162 8.37 -3.39 13.72
N ASP A 163 9.25 -3.13 14.69
CA ASP A 163 10.56 -3.80 14.81
C ASP A 163 10.41 -5.30 15.11
N ASP A 164 9.35 -5.68 15.84
CA ASP A 164 9.03 -7.07 16.20
C ASP A 164 8.20 -7.80 15.13
N MET A 165 7.96 -7.20 13.95
CA MET A 165 7.05 -7.76 12.94
C MET A 165 7.35 -9.23 12.57
N PRO A 166 8.61 -9.67 12.41
CA PRO A 166 8.91 -11.07 12.14
C PRO A 166 8.49 -12.01 13.27
N GLU A 167 8.66 -11.60 14.53
CA GLU A 167 8.24 -12.39 15.69
C GLU A 167 6.71 -12.41 15.81
N PHE A 168 6.04 -11.31 15.47
CA PHE A 168 4.58 -11.26 15.35
C PHE A 168 4.07 -12.25 14.30
N LEU A 169 4.69 -12.30 13.12
CA LEU A 169 4.33 -13.27 12.07
C LEU A 169 4.55 -14.71 12.53
N SER A 170 5.67 -15.01 13.22
CA SER A 170 5.87 -16.33 13.82
C SER A 170 4.78 -16.66 14.85
N ALA A 171 4.41 -15.72 15.72
CA ALA A 171 3.33 -15.90 16.70
C ALA A 171 1.96 -16.09 16.02
N ALA A 172 1.75 -15.48 14.86
CA ALA A 172 0.58 -15.65 14.00
C ALA A 172 0.56 -17.01 13.25
N GLY A 173 1.57 -17.86 13.47
CA GLY A 173 1.66 -19.20 12.90
C GLY A 173 2.14 -19.19 11.45
N PHE A 174 2.94 -18.22 11.04
CA PHE A 174 3.73 -18.32 9.81
C PHE A 174 5.01 -19.13 10.09
N SER A 175 5.41 -19.94 9.11
CA SER A 175 6.66 -20.69 9.14
C SER A 175 7.89 -19.76 9.04
N ASP A 176 9.06 -20.25 9.46
CA ASP A 176 10.31 -19.50 9.35
C ASP A 176 10.63 -19.10 7.91
N ASP A 177 10.29 -19.94 6.92
CA ASP A 177 10.45 -19.65 5.50
C ASP A 177 9.54 -18.51 5.04
N GLU A 178 8.27 -18.48 5.46
CA GLU A 178 7.33 -17.39 5.15
C GLU A 178 7.78 -16.07 5.79
N VAL A 179 8.28 -16.12 7.03
CA VAL A 179 8.84 -14.95 7.71
C VAL A 179 10.13 -14.48 7.03
N ALA A 180 10.98 -15.39 6.56
CA ALA A 180 12.16 -15.07 5.77
C ALA A 180 11.78 -14.40 4.42
N LEU A 181 10.71 -14.87 3.77
CA LEU A 181 10.18 -14.24 2.56
C LEU A 181 9.69 -12.81 2.83
N TYR A 182 9.00 -12.56 3.94
CA TYR A 182 8.64 -11.20 4.35
C TYR A 182 9.89 -10.31 4.48
N ARG A 183 10.89 -10.76 5.25
CA ARG A 183 12.15 -10.02 5.50
C ARG A 183 12.92 -9.75 4.22
N ALA A 184 12.99 -10.71 3.30
CA ALA A 184 13.79 -10.58 2.09
C ALA A 184 13.06 -9.83 0.95
N ARG A 185 11.72 -9.88 0.91
CA ARG A 185 10.95 -9.42 -0.26
C ARG A 185 10.12 -8.18 -0.01
N ALA A 186 9.34 -8.15 1.06
CA ALA A 186 8.38 -7.08 1.32
C ALA A 186 9.00 -5.94 2.14
N LEU A 187 9.64 -6.26 3.26
CA LEU A 187 10.21 -5.29 4.19
C LEU A 187 11.20 -4.31 3.52
N PRO A 188 12.13 -4.74 2.63
CA PRO A 188 13.08 -3.81 2.01
C PRO A 188 12.40 -2.79 1.10
N VAL A 189 11.25 -3.13 0.50
CA VAL A 189 10.50 -2.21 -0.37
C VAL A 189 9.87 -1.07 0.44
N THR A 190 9.37 -1.36 1.65
CA THR A 190 8.72 -0.35 2.50
C THR A 190 9.75 0.50 3.25
N LEU A 191 10.91 -0.08 3.61
CA LEU A 191 12.03 0.65 4.21
C LEU A 191 12.66 1.65 3.23
N ASP A 192 12.97 1.22 2.00
CA ASP A 192 13.66 2.02 0.99
C ASP A 192 12.71 2.74 0.01
N LEU A 193 11.49 3.06 0.46
CA LEU A 193 10.55 3.81 -0.36
C LEU A 193 10.98 5.29 -0.43
N ARG A 194 11.51 5.69 -1.60
CA ARG A 194 12.02 7.03 -1.89
C ARG A 194 10.97 7.93 -2.55
N ALA A 195 11.24 9.23 -2.54
CA ALA A 195 10.39 10.22 -3.19
C ALA A 195 10.29 9.97 -4.72
N PRO A 196 9.12 10.19 -5.33
CA PRO A 196 8.90 9.86 -6.74
C PRO A 196 9.58 10.83 -7.70
N LEU A 197 10.11 11.98 -7.21
CA LEU A 197 10.79 13.03 -7.97
C LEU A 197 9.99 13.53 -9.19
N VAL A 198 8.68 13.65 -9.01
CA VAL A 198 7.72 14.29 -9.91
C VAL A 198 6.80 15.18 -9.05
N PRO A 199 6.16 16.21 -9.63
CA PRO A 199 5.14 16.97 -8.92
C PRO A 199 4.08 16.03 -8.31
N LEU A 200 3.84 16.17 -7.00
CA LEU A 200 2.95 15.29 -6.23
C LEU A 200 1.87 16.12 -5.54
N THR A 201 0.62 15.66 -5.63
CA THR A 201 -0.46 16.05 -4.73
C THR A 201 -0.91 14.80 -3.98
N SER A 202 -0.81 14.82 -2.66
CA SER A 202 -1.35 13.77 -1.80
C SER A 202 -2.61 14.29 -1.12
N ILE A 203 -3.71 13.53 -1.25
CA ILE A 203 -5.01 13.87 -0.66
C ILE A 203 -5.37 12.73 0.30
N ASN A 204 -5.46 13.04 1.59
CA ASN A 204 -5.74 12.07 2.63
C ASN A 204 -6.86 12.56 3.55
N GLY A 205 -7.65 11.63 4.08
CA GLY A 205 -8.63 11.92 5.12
C GLY A 205 -7.95 12.08 6.49
N VAL A 206 -8.51 12.96 7.30
CA VAL A 206 -8.10 13.21 8.70
C VAL A 206 -9.35 13.39 9.56
N GLY A 207 -9.22 13.25 10.87
CA GLY A 207 -10.30 13.37 11.84
C GLY A 207 -11.21 12.14 11.94
N VAL A 208 -10.90 11.05 11.24
CA VAL A 208 -11.69 9.81 11.28
C VAL A 208 -11.00 8.79 12.19
N PRO A 209 -11.70 8.23 13.20
CA PRO A 209 -11.13 7.20 14.07
C PRO A 209 -10.54 6.04 13.27
N THR A 210 -9.23 5.84 13.38
CA THR A 210 -8.47 4.86 12.60
C THR A 210 -7.70 3.94 13.53
N VAL A 211 -7.73 2.62 13.28
CA VAL A 211 -7.10 1.64 14.18
C VAL A 211 -5.60 1.90 14.29
N ASP A 212 -5.17 2.26 15.49
CA ASP A 212 -3.78 2.54 15.85
C ASP A 212 -3.16 1.36 16.60
N LYS A 213 -3.94 0.69 17.46
CA LYS A 213 -3.48 -0.47 18.22
C LYS A 213 -4.52 -1.57 18.28
N LEU A 214 -4.03 -2.81 18.25
CA LEU A 214 -4.81 -4.04 18.42
C LEU A 214 -4.51 -4.62 19.80
N VAL A 215 -5.54 -4.90 20.60
CA VAL A 215 -5.40 -5.34 21.99
C VAL A 215 -6.03 -6.72 22.18
N PHE A 216 -5.22 -7.66 22.65
CA PHE A 216 -5.57 -9.07 22.91
C PHE A 216 -5.23 -9.45 24.36
N TRP A 217 -6.13 -9.10 25.29
CA TRP A 217 -5.91 -9.36 26.73
C TRP A 217 -5.83 -10.84 27.10
N ASP A 218 -6.45 -11.71 26.31
CA ASP A 218 -6.42 -13.17 26.45
C ASP A 218 -5.15 -13.80 25.82
N GLY A 219 -4.33 -12.99 25.13
CA GLY A 219 -3.13 -13.43 24.41
C GLY A 219 -3.41 -14.13 23.08
N ASN A 220 -4.68 -14.33 22.70
CA ASN A 220 -5.04 -14.98 21.46
C ASN A 220 -5.08 -13.95 20.32
N ILE A 221 -3.93 -13.71 19.69
CA ILE A 221 -3.80 -12.76 18.58
C ILE A 221 -4.60 -13.14 17.31
N SER A 222 -5.13 -14.36 17.26
CA SER A 222 -6.02 -14.82 16.19
C SER A 222 -7.50 -14.54 16.46
N ALA A 223 -7.86 -14.12 17.68
CA ALA A 223 -9.23 -13.74 18.04
C ALA A 223 -9.62 -12.36 17.48
N LYS A 224 -10.81 -11.87 17.83
CA LYS A 224 -11.20 -10.48 17.53
C LYS A 224 -10.56 -9.53 18.56
N PRO A 225 -9.74 -8.55 18.15
CA PRO A 225 -9.12 -7.60 19.07
C PRO A 225 -10.11 -6.56 19.60
N GLN A 226 -9.77 -5.98 20.75
CA GLN A 226 -10.20 -4.61 21.06
C GLN A 226 -9.30 -3.64 20.29
N VAL A 227 -9.85 -2.53 19.82
CA VAL A 227 -9.09 -1.55 19.03
C VAL A 227 -8.96 -0.24 19.80
N VAL A 228 -7.76 0.36 19.73
CA VAL A 228 -7.55 1.76 20.09
C VAL A 228 -7.42 2.53 18.80
N ASN A 229 -8.17 3.61 18.67
CA ASN A 229 -8.15 4.45 17.48
C ASN A 229 -7.28 5.68 17.71
N GLY A 230 -6.48 6.00 16.70
CA GLY A 230 -5.84 7.29 16.50
C GLY A 230 -6.54 8.07 15.39
N ASP A 231 -5.82 9.04 14.84
CA ASP A 231 -6.29 9.89 13.73
C ASP A 231 -5.95 9.28 12.36
N GLY A 232 -6.78 9.56 11.35
CA GLY A 232 -6.63 9.09 9.98
C GLY A 232 -7.91 9.18 9.16
N ASP A 233 -8.06 8.28 8.18
CA ASP A 233 -9.21 8.21 7.28
C ASP A 233 -10.14 7.00 7.51
N GLY A 234 -9.89 6.23 8.58
CA GLY A 234 -10.55 4.98 8.92
C GLY A 234 -9.79 3.72 8.49
N GLN A 235 -8.75 3.86 7.65
CA GLN A 235 -7.88 2.78 7.18
C GLN A 235 -6.38 3.14 7.29
N ILE A 236 -6.04 4.36 6.88
CA ILE A 236 -4.68 4.90 6.81
C ILE A 236 -4.49 5.87 7.98
N ASN A 237 -3.52 5.56 8.84
CA ASN A 237 -3.18 6.38 10.01
C ASN A 237 -2.50 7.68 9.57
N LEU A 238 -2.80 8.80 10.23
CA LEU A 238 -2.22 10.11 9.93
C LEU A 238 -0.68 10.09 9.99
N ASP A 239 -0.08 9.32 10.90
CA ASP A 239 1.38 9.20 11.03
C ASP A 239 2.05 8.73 9.73
N THR A 240 1.38 7.84 8.98
CA THR A 240 1.89 7.35 7.68
C THR A 240 1.86 8.43 6.60
N VAL A 241 0.88 9.35 6.69
CA VAL A 241 0.73 10.48 5.78
C VAL A 241 1.79 11.55 6.09
N LEU A 242 2.00 11.85 7.37
CA LEU A 242 3.05 12.79 7.82
C LEU A 242 4.45 12.23 7.50
N ALA A 243 4.66 10.93 7.66
CA ALA A 243 5.89 10.28 7.25
C ALA A 243 6.13 10.40 5.74
N LEU A 244 5.09 10.29 4.91
CA LEU A 244 5.20 10.51 3.47
C LEU A 244 5.58 11.97 3.18
N GLU A 245 4.91 12.92 3.81
CA GLU A 245 5.18 14.35 3.64
C GLU A 245 6.64 14.67 3.94
N SER A 246 7.14 14.20 5.08
CA SER A 246 8.54 14.41 5.47
C SER A 246 9.54 13.86 4.45
N ARG A 247 9.25 12.69 3.87
CA ARG A 247 10.12 12.06 2.85
C ARG A 247 10.09 12.78 1.50
N VAL A 248 8.99 13.44 1.16
CA VAL A 248 8.83 14.09 -0.16
C VAL A 248 9.30 15.54 -0.13
N TYR A 249 9.05 16.26 0.96
CA TYR A 249 9.24 17.72 1.01
C TYR A 249 10.47 18.19 1.81
N HIS A 250 11.17 17.28 2.51
CA HIS A 250 12.41 17.60 3.25
C HIS A 250 13.68 16.98 2.65
N GLN A 251 13.69 16.72 1.34
CA GLN A 251 14.90 16.31 0.59
C GLN A 251 15.66 17.49 -0.01
#